data_AF-A0ABD3QX23-F1
#
_entry.id   AF-A0ABD3QX23-F1
#
_cell.length_a   1.000
_cell.length_b   1.000
_cell.length_c   1.000
_cell.angle_alpha   90.00
_cell.angle_beta   90.00
_cell.angle_gamma   90.00
#
_symmetry.space_group_name_H-M   'P 1'
#
loop_
_entity.id
_entity.type
_entity.pdbx_description
1 polymer ?
#
loop_
_entity_poly.entity_id
_entity_poly.type
_entity_poly.pdbx_seq_one_letter_code
_entity_poly.pdbx_strand_id
1 'polypeptide(L)'
;MKRLGLFLPAAFAFNCCPHPNHQSFRPTTSKLFRADSSHRKRRPSLHLSLDAADQNLSAWVLAFASSHIGMSAIRSQLISSIGGVSDSLNLVGNEGWTLPSYWPGDNTGGNKIFPDQLTAGRQVYRALYTVVSFITLGSAFATYLDSSVHYGHVSLEQSTQVYNACLAAASLCFGAAIASLFNASPLGLMPSFEESDSDGAIAGIKRDDRIKFTTRGLTRLTRHPLILPVVPWGFATAYLAGNRPCDYILFGGLSLYAIAGCYAQDLRVIREEGSVGTVFQTEAREEESEERAQLRAFFANTSFVPFKAVVDGRQSLDDVIREVPWLQFVLGTIIGRLLELRLLSLLESWSV
;
A
#
# COMPACT_ATOMS: atom_id res chain seq x y z
N MET A 1 -3.04 -32.42 -27.80
CA MET A 1 -1.72 -31.80 -27.57
C MET A 1 -1.77 -30.33 -27.96
N LYS A 2 -2.13 -29.44 -27.03
CA LYS A 2 -2.11 -27.98 -27.19
C LYS A 2 -1.05 -27.42 -26.24
N ARG A 3 -0.09 -26.68 -26.77
CA ARG A 3 1.07 -26.15 -26.05
C ARG A 3 0.63 -25.14 -24.97
N LEU A 4 0.95 -25.42 -23.71
CA LEU A 4 1.02 -24.42 -22.66
C LEU A 4 2.19 -23.49 -22.97
N GLY A 5 1.90 -22.23 -23.29
CA GLY A 5 2.89 -21.17 -23.34
C GLY A 5 3.25 -20.73 -21.93
N LEU A 6 4.50 -20.93 -21.54
CA LEU A 6 5.11 -20.31 -20.36
C LEU A 6 5.06 -18.78 -20.53
N PHE A 7 4.26 -18.11 -19.71
CA PHE A 7 4.35 -16.66 -19.54
C PHE A 7 5.47 -16.36 -18.53
N LEU A 8 6.62 -15.90 -19.04
CA LEU A 8 7.57 -15.14 -18.23
C LEU A 8 7.04 -13.70 -18.07
N PRO A 9 7.05 -13.09 -16.87
CA PRO A 9 6.79 -11.67 -16.73
C PRO A 9 8.03 -10.90 -17.23
N ALA A 10 7.88 -10.24 -18.37
CA ALA A 10 8.86 -9.31 -18.90
C ALA A 10 9.04 -8.11 -17.94
N ALA A 11 10.29 -7.68 -17.81
CA ALA A 11 10.71 -6.52 -17.03
C ALA A 11 9.86 -5.28 -17.36
N PHE A 12 9.33 -4.64 -16.30
CA PHE A 12 8.66 -3.35 -16.39
C PHE A 12 9.65 -2.26 -16.80
N ALA A 13 9.66 -1.91 -18.08
CA ALA A 13 10.28 -0.70 -18.58
C ALA A 13 9.35 0.49 -18.28
N PHE A 14 9.84 1.46 -17.50
CA PHE A 14 9.20 2.75 -17.30
C PHE A 14 9.14 3.51 -18.63
N ASN A 15 8.00 3.47 -19.32
CA ASN A 15 7.70 4.40 -20.40
C ASN A 15 6.80 5.50 -19.84
N CYS A 16 7.43 6.61 -19.44
CA CYS A 16 6.74 7.86 -19.12
C CYS A 16 6.15 8.46 -20.41
N CYS A 17 5.00 9.11 -20.27
CA CYS A 17 4.24 9.79 -21.31
C CYS A 17 5.06 10.69 -22.25
N PRO A 18 4.60 10.91 -23.50
CA PRO A 18 5.28 11.78 -24.47
C PRO A 18 5.17 13.26 -24.05
N HIS A 19 6.31 13.93 -23.92
CA HIS A 19 6.39 15.39 -23.81
C HIS A 19 6.19 16.06 -25.19
N PRO A 20 5.57 17.27 -25.25
CA PRO A 20 5.45 18.03 -26.48
C PRO A 20 6.79 18.68 -26.89
N ASN A 21 6.94 18.84 -28.20
CA ASN A 21 8.07 19.41 -28.93
C ASN A 21 8.83 20.54 -28.24
N HIS A 22 10.11 20.32 -27.93
CA HIS A 22 11.08 21.37 -27.63
C HIS A 22 11.89 21.72 -28.89
N GLN A 23 11.96 23.03 -29.14
CA GLN A 23 12.72 23.69 -30.19
C GLN A 23 14.22 23.37 -30.13
N SER A 24 14.83 23.24 -31.31
CA SER A 24 16.23 22.94 -31.53
C SER A 24 17.16 24.02 -30.97
N PHE A 25 17.93 23.67 -29.92
CA PHE A 25 19.09 24.44 -29.48
C PHE A 25 20.34 23.94 -30.21
N ARG A 26 21.04 24.83 -30.91
CA ARG A 26 22.34 24.55 -31.56
C ARG A 26 23.44 24.45 -30.49
N PRO A 27 24.34 23.46 -30.55
CA PRO A 27 25.47 23.40 -29.62
C PRO A 27 26.62 24.29 -30.10
N THR A 28 27.09 25.16 -29.20
CA THR A 28 28.35 25.88 -29.33
C THR A 28 29.49 24.94 -28.95
N THR A 29 30.48 24.86 -29.84
CA THR A 29 31.70 24.05 -29.74
C THR A 29 32.43 24.22 -28.39
N SER A 30 32.47 23.15 -27.58
CA SER A 30 33.32 23.06 -26.40
C SER A 30 34.62 22.33 -26.72
N LYS A 31 35.72 22.88 -26.18
CA LYS A 31 37.09 22.44 -26.37
C LYS A 31 37.30 21.03 -25.81
N LEU A 32 37.95 20.18 -26.60
CA LEU A 32 38.50 18.88 -26.21
C LEU A 32 39.45 19.04 -25.00
N PHE A 33 39.00 18.61 -23.81
CA PHE A 33 39.89 18.29 -22.70
C PHE A 33 40.19 16.79 -22.77
N ARG A 34 41.40 16.46 -23.22
CA ARG A 34 41.93 15.10 -23.27
C ARG A 34 42.40 14.74 -21.86
N ALA A 35 41.52 14.12 -21.08
CA ALA A 35 41.85 13.60 -19.76
C ALA A 35 42.67 12.31 -19.91
N ASP A 36 43.85 12.32 -19.29
CA ASP A 36 44.84 11.26 -19.32
C ASP A 36 44.30 9.98 -18.65
N SER A 37 44.40 8.86 -19.36
CA SER A 37 43.70 7.61 -19.05
C SER A 37 44.64 6.54 -18.46
N SER A 38 45.52 6.92 -17.54
CA SER A 38 46.41 5.97 -16.86
C SER A 38 46.01 5.80 -15.39
N HIS A 39 45.75 4.56 -14.97
CA HIS A 39 45.41 4.10 -13.62
C HIS A 39 43.93 4.06 -13.21
N ARG A 40 43.08 3.45 -14.05
CA ARG A 40 41.80 2.90 -13.56
C ARG A 40 42.09 1.58 -12.81
N LYS A 41 42.47 1.69 -11.52
CA LYS A 41 42.49 0.54 -10.59
C LYS A 41 41.15 -0.17 -10.70
N ARG A 42 41.14 -1.41 -11.22
CA ARG A 42 39.96 -2.28 -11.23
C ARG A 42 39.49 -2.42 -9.78
N ARG A 43 38.42 -1.70 -9.41
CA ARG A 43 37.73 -1.97 -8.15
C ARG A 43 37.24 -3.42 -8.26
N PRO A 44 37.57 -4.29 -7.29
CA PRO A 44 37.02 -5.65 -7.29
C PRO A 44 35.50 -5.52 -7.41
N SER A 45 34.92 -6.24 -8.36
CA SER A 45 33.47 -6.35 -8.49
C SER A 45 32.98 -6.94 -7.18
N LEU A 46 32.40 -6.09 -6.34
CA LEU A 46 31.79 -6.47 -5.08
C LEU A 46 30.52 -7.23 -5.44
N HIS A 47 30.69 -8.52 -5.77
CA HIS A 47 29.57 -9.44 -5.92
C HIS A 47 29.00 -9.63 -4.52
N LEU A 48 27.94 -8.89 -4.21
CA LEU A 48 27.09 -9.16 -3.05
C LEU A 48 26.48 -10.55 -3.29
N SER A 49 27.14 -11.59 -2.78
CA SER A 49 26.57 -12.93 -2.72
C SER A 49 25.58 -12.95 -1.57
N LEU A 50 24.29 -13.03 -1.88
CA LEU A 50 23.25 -13.27 -0.87
C LEU A 50 23.40 -14.69 -0.34
N ASP A 51 23.34 -14.85 0.99
CA ASP A 51 23.32 -16.17 1.62
C ASP A 51 22.02 -16.92 1.26
N ALA A 52 22.01 -18.25 1.46
CA ALA A 52 20.83 -19.07 1.22
C ALA A 52 19.61 -18.59 2.03
N ALA A 53 19.83 -18.11 3.27
CA ALA A 53 18.78 -17.54 4.11
C ALA A 53 18.17 -16.26 3.48
N ASP A 54 19.01 -15.34 3.00
CA ASP A 54 18.57 -14.12 2.31
C ASP A 54 17.81 -14.41 1.02
N GLN A 55 18.24 -15.44 0.27
CA GLN A 55 17.55 -15.88 -0.95
C GLN A 55 16.15 -16.43 -0.62
N ASN A 56 16.04 -17.23 0.45
CA ASN A 56 14.75 -17.73 0.91
C ASN A 56 13.85 -16.60 1.41
N LEU A 57 14.39 -15.64 2.16
CA LEU A 57 13.67 -14.44 2.59
C LEU A 57 13.16 -13.64 1.38
N SER A 58 14.02 -13.43 0.39
CA SER A 58 13.67 -12.74 -0.86
C SER A 58 12.55 -13.46 -1.60
N ALA A 59 12.57 -14.80 -1.63
CA ALA A 59 11.53 -15.61 -2.24
C ALA A 59 10.18 -15.43 -1.52
N TRP A 60 10.16 -15.39 -0.19
CA TRP A 60 8.93 -15.15 0.59
C TRP A 60 8.38 -13.73 0.44
N VAL A 61 9.26 -12.72 0.44
CA VAL A 61 8.85 -11.33 0.17
C VAL A 61 8.27 -11.18 -1.24
N LEU A 62 8.89 -11.84 -2.24
CA LEU A 62 8.36 -11.87 -3.60
C LEU A 62 7.03 -12.64 -3.69
N ALA A 63 6.89 -13.76 -2.99
CA ALA A 63 5.65 -14.53 -2.92
C ALA A 63 4.51 -13.70 -2.29
N PHE A 64 4.80 -12.97 -1.22
CA PHE A 64 3.87 -12.01 -0.61
C PHE A 64 3.45 -10.94 -1.62
N ALA A 65 4.42 -10.24 -2.22
CA ALA A 65 4.13 -9.14 -3.13
C ALA A 65 3.36 -9.60 -4.38
N SER A 66 3.79 -10.69 -5.01
CA SER A 66 3.17 -11.23 -6.23
C SER A 66 1.79 -11.82 -5.97
N SER A 67 1.58 -12.52 -4.85
CA SER A 67 0.25 -13.05 -4.51
C SER A 67 -0.75 -11.92 -4.24
N HIS A 68 -0.36 -10.88 -3.50
CA HIS A 68 -1.20 -9.72 -3.24
C HIS A 68 -1.57 -8.94 -4.50
N ILE A 69 -0.59 -8.58 -5.31
CA ILE A 69 -0.81 -7.83 -6.56
C ILE A 69 -1.59 -8.70 -7.56
N GLY A 70 -1.23 -9.99 -7.67
CA GLY A 70 -1.90 -10.94 -8.56
C GLY A 70 -3.36 -11.18 -8.19
N MET A 71 -3.65 -11.50 -6.93
CA MET A 71 -5.04 -11.66 -6.44
C MET A 71 -5.85 -10.38 -6.63
N SER A 72 -5.24 -9.21 -6.41
CA SER A 72 -5.88 -7.93 -6.68
C SER A 72 -6.23 -7.79 -8.18
N ALA A 73 -5.31 -8.14 -9.09
CA ALA A 73 -5.53 -8.03 -10.54
C ALA A 73 -6.69 -8.92 -11.04
N ILE A 74 -6.85 -10.13 -10.49
CA ILE A 74 -7.94 -11.05 -10.86
C ILE A 74 -9.12 -11.05 -9.86
N ARG A 75 -9.20 -10.02 -9.01
CA ARG A 75 -10.16 -9.93 -7.89
C ARG A 75 -11.60 -10.21 -8.33
N SER A 76 -12.09 -9.58 -9.40
CA SER A 76 -13.48 -9.73 -9.85
C SER A 76 -13.80 -11.16 -10.29
N GLN A 77 -12.87 -11.81 -11.00
CA GLN A 77 -13.02 -13.21 -11.43
C GLN A 77 -13.05 -14.16 -10.23
N LEU A 78 -12.16 -13.94 -9.25
CA LEU A 78 -12.13 -14.72 -8.01
C LEU A 78 -13.43 -14.55 -7.23
N ILE A 79 -13.89 -13.31 -7.02
CA ILE A 79 -15.12 -13.00 -6.30
C ILE A 79 -16.32 -13.68 -6.98
N SER A 80 -16.48 -13.54 -8.29
CA SER A 80 -17.59 -14.15 -9.03
C SER A 80 -17.55 -15.68 -8.95
N SER A 81 -16.38 -16.29 -9.14
CA SER A 81 -16.22 -17.75 -9.07
C SER A 81 -16.52 -18.29 -7.68
N ILE A 82 -15.99 -17.65 -6.64
CA ILE A 82 -16.22 -18.03 -5.24
C ILE A 82 -17.68 -17.79 -4.83
N GLY A 83 -18.30 -16.72 -5.34
CA GLY A 83 -19.73 -16.45 -5.15
C GLY A 83 -20.61 -17.56 -5.70
N GLY A 84 -20.33 -18.02 -6.93
CA GLY A 84 -21.03 -19.16 -7.54
C GLY A 84 -20.82 -20.48 -6.77
N VAL A 85 -19.61 -20.73 -6.25
CA VAL A 85 -19.37 -21.89 -5.37
C VAL A 85 -20.15 -21.76 -4.07
N SER A 86 -20.19 -20.58 -3.46
CA SER A 86 -20.93 -20.32 -2.22
C SER A 86 -22.43 -20.54 -2.39
N ASP A 87 -22.98 -20.16 -3.55
CA ASP A 87 -24.36 -20.43 -3.93
C ASP A 87 -24.64 -21.93 -4.08
N SER A 88 -23.74 -22.66 -4.76
CA SER A 88 -23.87 -24.12 -4.92
C SER A 88 -23.83 -24.89 -3.61
N LEU A 89 -23.24 -24.30 -2.56
CA LEU A 89 -23.20 -24.83 -1.19
C LEU A 89 -24.39 -24.37 -0.33
N ASN A 90 -25.39 -23.70 -0.91
CA ASN A 90 -26.54 -23.10 -0.23
C ASN A 90 -26.15 -22.13 0.91
N LEU A 91 -25.03 -21.41 0.76
CA LEU A 91 -24.62 -20.39 1.72
C LEU A 91 -25.30 -19.04 1.44
N VAL A 92 -25.64 -18.77 0.18
CA VAL A 92 -26.26 -17.52 -0.28
C VAL A 92 -27.75 -17.53 0.03
N GLY A 93 -28.28 -16.38 0.48
CA GLY A 93 -29.69 -16.20 0.83
C GLY A 93 -30.08 -16.78 2.20
N ASN A 94 -29.11 -17.28 2.98
CA ASN A 94 -29.38 -17.80 4.32
C ASN A 94 -29.67 -16.66 5.31
N GLU A 95 -30.95 -16.48 5.65
CA GLU A 95 -31.40 -15.41 6.55
C GLU A 95 -30.98 -15.61 8.02
N GLY A 96 -30.64 -16.84 8.40
CA GLY A 96 -30.19 -17.15 9.77
C GLY A 96 -28.79 -16.63 10.08
N TRP A 97 -28.01 -16.25 9.06
CA TRP A 97 -26.63 -15.83 9.22
C TRP A 97 -26.53 -14.31 9.17
N THR A 98 -26.61 -13.70 10.35
CA THR A 98 -26.50 -12.25 10.52
C THR A 98 -25.21 -11.87 11.26
N LEU A 99 -24.67 -10.72 10.88
CA LEU A 99 -23.60 -10.05 11.58
C LEU A 99 -24.14 -9.53 12.92
N PRO A 100 -23.28 -9.39 13.94
CA PRO A 100 -23.66 -8.76 15.21
C PRO A 100 -24.26 -7.37 14.97
N SER A 101 -25.22 -6.96 15.78
CA SER A 101 -25.94 -5.68 15.62
C SER A 101 -25.05 -4.44 15.69
N TYR A 102 -23.87 -4.55 16.30
CA TYR A 102 -22.87 -3.48 16.37
C TYR A 102 -21.96 -3.41 15.13
N TRP A 103 -22.05 -4.38 14.22
CA TRP A 103 -21.25 -4.39 13.00
C TRP A 103 -22.00 -3.64 11.90
N PRO A 104 -21.45 -2.53 11.35
CA PRO A 104 -22.10 -1.83 10.26
C PRO A 104 -22.06 -2.73 9.03
N GLY A 105 -23.24 -3.23 8.65
CA GLY A 105 -23.47 -3.93 7.40
C GLY A 105 -22.97 -3.18 6.17
N ASP A 106 -23.01 -3.83 5.02
CA ASP A 106 -22.94 -3.08 3.76
C ASP A 106 -24.34 -2.56 3.38
N ASN A 107 -24.37 -1.55 2.51
CA ASN A 107 -25.61 -0.86 2.12
C ASN A 107 -26.59 -1.79 1.37
N THR A 108 -26.11 -2.94 0.88
CA THR A 108 -26.87 -3.89 0.05
C THR A 108 -27.49 -5.03 0.86
N GLY A 109 -26.74 -5.54 1.83
CA GLY A 109 -27.08 -6.72 2.63
C GLY A 109 -27.61 -6.41 4.02
N GLY A 110 -27.51 -5.15 4.46
CA GLY A 110 -27.69 -4.81 5.86
C GLY A 110 -26.82 -5.70 6.73
N ASN A 111 -27.42 -6.37 7.70
CA ASN A 111 -26.70 -7.24 8.62
C ASN A 111 -26.58 -8.69 8.15
N LYS A 112 -27.00 -9.05 6.92
CA LYS A 112 -26.88 -10.43 6.43
C LYS A 112 -25.42 -10.74 6.03
N ILE A 113 -24.92 -11.93 6.37
CA ILE A 113 -23.54 -12.34 6.05
C ILE A 113 -23.41 -12.63 4.55
N PHE A 114 -24.33 -13.40 3.97
CA PHE A 114 -24.35 -13.81 2.56
C PHE A 114 -25.71 -13.55 1.88
N PRO A 115 -26.14 -12.27 1.77
CA PRO A 115 -27.42 -11.91 1.15
C PRO A 115 -27.50 -12.31 -0.33
N ASP A 116 -26.38 -12.25 -1.03
CA ASP A 116 -26.27 -12.51 -2.47
C ASP A 116 -24.90 -13.12 -2.82
N GLN A 117 -24.77 -13.65 -4.04
CA GLN A 117 -23.56 -14.32 -4.51
C GLN A 117 -22.33 -13.41 -4.51
N LEU A 118 -22.49 -12.13 -4.86
CA LEU A 118 -21.41 -11.17 -4.96
C LEU A 118 -20.86 -10.82 -3.56
N THR A 119 -21.76 -10.59 -2.60
CA THR A 119 -21.39 -10.33 -1.21
C THR A 119 -20.70 -11.56 -0.60
N ALA A 120 -21.23 -12.76 -0.81
CA ALA A 120 -20.58 -13.99 -0.37
C ALA A 120 -19.18 -14.16 -0.98
N GLY A 121 -19.06 -14.00 -2.30
CA GLY A 121 -17.78 -14.03 -3.00
C GLY A 121 -16.77 -13.02 -2.45
N ARG A 122 -17.21 -11.78 -2.13
CA ARG A 122 -16.36 -10.73 -1.54
C ARG A 122 -15.83 -11.12 -0.16
N GLN A 123 -16.67 -11.66 0.72
CA GLN A 123 -16.27 -12.02 2.08
C GLN A 123 -15.33 -13.23 2.09
N VAL A 124 -15.64 -14.27 1.32
CA VAL A 124 -14.77 -15.45 1.20
C VAL A 124 -13.45 -15.07 0.53
N TYR A 125 -13.46 -14.23 -0.51
CA TYR A 125 -12.24 -13.67 -1.11
C TYR A 125 -11.38 -12.94 -0.07
N ARG A 126 -11.98 -12.09 0.79
CA ARG A 126 -11.23 -11.40 1.86
C ARG A 126 -10.62 -12.38 2.85
N ALA A 127 -11.35 -13.43 3.24
CA ALA A 127 -10.82 -14.47 4.12
C ALA A 127 -9.63 -15.20 3.50
N LEU A 128 -9.76 -15.64 2.24
CA LEU A 128 -8.67 -16.29 1.50
C LEU A 128 -7.47 -15.36 1.33
N TYR A 129 -7.72 -14.10 0.95
CA TYR A 129 -6.68 -13.09 0.83
C TYR A 129 -5.92 -12.95 2.16
N THR A 130 -6.62 -12.77 3.29
CA THR A 130 -6.00 -12.68 4.62
C THR A 130 -5.17 -13.91 4.97
N VAL A 131 -5.64 -15.13 4.66
CA VAL A 131 -4.88 -16.36 4.91
C VAL A 131 -3.60 -16.40 4.07
N VAL A 132 -3.69 -16.08 2.78
CA VAL A 132 -2.53 -16.02 1.89
C VAL A 132 -1.54 -14.95 2.35
N SER A 133 -2.03 -13.76 2.73
CA SER A 133 -1.22 -12.69 3.33
C SER A 133 -0.48 -13.15 4.57
N PHE A 134 -1.19 -13.80 5.49
CA PHE A 134 -0.65 -14.26 6.76
C PHE A 134 0.44 -15.32 6.55
N ILE A 135 0.18 -16.30 5.68
CA ILE A 135 1.16 -17.36 5.39
C ILE A 135 2.42 -16.77 4.76
N THR A 136 2.27 -15.95 3.71
CA THR A 136 3.42 -15.44 2.95
C THR A 136 4.22 -14.40 3.75
N LEU A 137 3.56 -13.44 4.39
CA LEU A 137 4.24 -12.42 5.21
C LEU A 137 4.78 -13.02 6.52
N GLY A 138 4.03 -13.92 7.16
CA GLY A 138 4.47 -14.62 8.37
C GLY A 138 5.70 -15.49 8.10
N SER A 139 5.74 -16.18 6.96
CA SER A 139 6.92 -16.96 6.53
C SER A 139 8.11 -16.06 6.18
N ALA A 140 7.87 -14.92 5.54
CA ALA A 140 8.91 -13.91 5.31
C ALA A 140 9.49 -13.40 6.65
N PHE A 141 8.63 -13.07 7.62
CA PHE A 141 9.07 -12.60 8.93
C PHE A 141 9.83 -13.67 9.71
N ALA A 142 9.36 -14.92 9.70
CA ALA A 142 10.06 -16.03 10.35
C ALA A 142 11.46 -16.26 9.73
N THR A 143 11.55 -16.22 8.40
CA THR A 143 12.84 -16.37 7.69
C THR A 143 13.76 -15.17 7.95
N TYR A 144 13.20 -13.98 8.07
CA TYR A 144 13.94 -12.78 8.44
C TYR A 144 14.55 -12.91 9.84
N LEU A 145 13.78 -13.39 10.82
CA LEU A 145 14.26 -13.61 12.18
C LEU A 145 15.43 -14.62 12.19
N ASP A 146 15.31 -15.75 11.47
CA ASP A 146 16.39 -16.73 11.32
C ASP A 146 17.64 -16.14 10.65
N SER A 147 17.45 -15.39 9.57
CA SER A 147 18.55 -14.69 8.88
C SER A 147 19.21 -13.64 9.76
N SER A 148 18.45 -12.95 10.61
CA SER A 148 18.97 -11.90 11.48
C SER A 148 19.95 -12.43 12.54
N VAL A 149 19.75 -13.67 13.01
CA VAL A 149 20.67 -14.37 13.93
C VAL A 149 22.00 -14.66 13.25
N HIS A 150 22.00 -15.04 11.96
CA HIS A 150 23.22 -15.37 11.22
C HIS A 150 24.19 -14.19 11.08
N TYR A 151 23.66 -12.98 10.95
CA TYR A 151 24.48 -11.77 10.90
C TYR A 151 25.03 -11.34 12.26
N GLY A 152 24.46 -11.85 13.36
CA GLY A 152 24.80 -11.46 14.72
C GLY A 152 24.65 -9.97 14.99
N HIS A 153 25.22 -9.53 16.11
CA HIS A 153 25.26 -8.12 16.47
C HIS A 153 26.37 -7.40 15.68
N VAL A 154 26.01 -6.81 14.54
CA VAL A 154 26.90 -5.91 13.81
C VAL A 154 26.84 -4.54 14.47
N SER A 155 27.84 -4.21 15.29
CA SER A 155 28.03 -2.85 15.81
C SER A 155 28.54 -1.96 14.67
N LEU A 156 27.63 -1.52 13.81
CA LEU A 156 27.91 -0.40 12.93
C LEU A 156 27.94 0.85 13.81
N GLU A 157 29.04 1.61 13.78
CA GLU A 157 29.06 2.96 14.32
C GLU A 157 28.04 3.81 13.54
N GLN A 158 26.80 3.79 14.02
CA GLN A 158 25.73 4.57 13.43
C GLN A 158 25.88 6.01 13.90
N SER A 159 25.91 6.94 12.95
CA SER A 159 25.84 8.36 13.27
C SER A 159 24.54 8.63 14.04
N THR A 160 24.66 9.18 15.25
CA THR A 160 23.52 9.55 16.10
C THR A 160 22.51 10.43 15.35
N GLN A 161 22.98 11.27 14.43
CA GLN A 161 22.13 12.11 13.61
C GLN A 161 21.27 11.29 12.64
N VAL A 162 21.87 10.31 11.95
CA VAL A 162 21.16 9.45 11.00
C VAL A 162 20.17 8.56 11.72
N TYR A 163 20.57 7.97 12.85
CA TYR A 163 19.67 7.19 13.71
C TYR A 163 18.43 8.00 14.13
N ASN A 164 18.64 9.20 14.66
CA ASN A 164 17.54 10.07 15.08
C ASN A 164 16.64 10.50 13.91
N ALA A 165 17.22 10.75 12.73
CA ALA A 165 16.46 11.08 11.53
C ALA A 165 15.59 9.91 11.05
N CYS A 166 16.14 8.69 11.03
CA CYS A 166 15.39 7.47 10.68
C CYS A 166 14.27 7.20 11.71
N LEU A 167 14.56 7.31 13.00
CA LEU A 167 13.54 7.11 14.04
C LEU A 167 12.42 8.15 13.94
N ALA A 168 12.76 9.41 13.69
CA ALA A 168 11.77 10.47 13.46
C ALA A 168 10.94 10.19 12.21
N ALA A 169 11.58 9.78 11.10
CA ALA A 169 10.88 9.42 9.87
C ALA A 169 9.89 8.26 10.09
N ALA A 170 10.35 7.15 10.69
CA ALA A 170 9.49 6.01 11.03
C ALA A 170 8.29 6.44 11.90
N SER A 171 8.55 7.24 12.94
CA SER A 171 7.52 7.76 13.85
C SER A 171 6.48 8.62 13.12
N LEU A 172 6.91 9.56 12.28
CA LEU A 172 6.03 10.43 11.50
C LEU A 172 5.18 9.62 10.49
N CYS A 173 5.70 8.51 9.97
CA CYS A 173 4.95 7.63 9.07
C CYS A 173 3.77 6.95 9.77
N PHE A 174 3.95 6.51 11.02
CA PHE A 174 2.84 6.05 11.86
C PHE A 174 1.82 7.16 12.14
N GLY A 175 2.30 8.38 12.44
CA GLY A 175 1.45 9.56 12.57
C GLY A 175 0.59 9.79 11.33
N ALA A 176 1.19 9.77 10.15
CA ALA A 176 0.49 9.91 8.86
C ALA A 176 -0.51 8.77 8.62
N ALA A 177 -0.12 7.52 8.87
CA ALA A 177 -0.99 6.36 8.69
C ALA A 177 -2.23 6.44 9.60
N ILE A 178 -2.05 6.73 10.90
CA ILE A 178 -3.15 6.87 11.86
C ILE A 178 -4.04 8.06 11.51
N ALA A 179 -3.46 9.22 11.21
CA ALA A 179 -4.20 10.40 10.75
C ALA A 179 -5.03 10.11 9.50
N SER A 180 -4.51 9.28 8.57
CA SER A 180 -5.23 8.93 7.34
C SER A 180 -6.47 8.07 7.56
N LEU A 181 -6.60 7.40 8.71
CA LEU A 181 -7.80 6.63 9.05
C LEU A 181 -9.04 7.53 9.25
N PHE A 182 -8.83 8.76 9.69
CA PHE A 182 -9.88 9.76 9.88
C PHE A 182 -10.24 10.48 8.58
N ASN A 183 -9.43 10.27 7.54
CA ASN A 183 -9.66 10.82 6.21
C ASN A 183 -9.34 9.79 5.14
N ALA A 184 -10.12 8.71 5.17
CA ALA A 184 -9.88 7.55 4.32
C ALA A 184 -10.02 7.91 2.84
N SER A 185 -9.04 7.46 2.05
CA SER A 185 -9.07 7.50 0.59
C SER A 185 -10.15 6.55 0.05
N PRO A 186 -10.79 6.85 -1.10
CA PRO A 186 -11.75 5.94 -1.73
C PRO A 186 -11.07 4.65 -2.23
N LEU A 187 -9.73 4.65 -2.34
CA LEU A 187 -8.91 3.48 -2.67
C LEU A 187 -8.65 2.60 -1.44
N GLY A 188 -8.93 3.11 -0.24
CA GLY A 188 -8.79 2.38 1.02
C GLY A 188 -9.92 1.38 1.26
N LEU A 189 -9.65 0.44 2.19
CA LEU A 189 -10.65 -0.52 2.66
C LEU A 189 -11.41 -0.05 3.92
N MET A 190 -10.97 1.05 4.53
CA MET A 190 -11.58 1.56 5.76
C MET A 190 -12.93 2.18 5.45
N PRO A 191 -14.02 1.82 6.13
CA PRO A 191 -15.31 2.50 5.99
C PRO A 191 -15.20 3.97 6.43
N SER A 192 -16.07 4.82 5.89
CA SER A 192 -16.22 6.19 6.38
C SER A 192 -17.54 6.37 7.09
N PHE A 193 -17.54 7.28 8.05
CA PHE A 193 -18.62 7.48 8.99
C PHE A 193 -18.93 8.97 9.10
N GLU A 194 -20.22 9.28 9.25
CA GLU A 194 -20.73 10.62 9.50
C GLU A 194 -21.66 10.61 10.72
N GLU A 195 -21.73 11.75 11.40
CA GLU A 195 -22.72 11.97 12.46
C GLU A 195 -24.11 12.01 11.83
N SER A 196 -25.05 11.27 12.41
CA SER A 196 -26.42 11.19 11.90
C SER A 196 -27.40 10.91 13.03
N ASP A 197 -28.44 11.73 13.11
CA ASP A 197 -29.59 11.53 14.00
C ASP A 197 -30.69 10.64 13.37
N SER A 198 -30.42 10.05 12.20
CA SER A 198 -31.41 9.25 11.48
C SER A 198 -31.59 7.84 12.04
N ASP A 199 -32.78 7.27 11.83
CA ASP A 199 -33.08 5.87 12.15
C ASP A 199 -32.07 4.94 11.44
N GLY A 200 -31.29 4.19 12.21
CA GLY A 200 -30.22 3.32 11.73
C GLY A 200 -28.81 3.78 12.07
N ALA A 201 -28.63 4.97 12.65
CA ALA A 201 -27.36 5.36 13.26
C ALA A 201 -27.06 4.51 14.50
N ILE A 202 -25.83 4.02 14.61
CA ILE A 202 -25.36 3.29 15.79
C ILE A 202 -24.53 4.28 16.61
N ALA A 203 -25.00 4.60 17.82
CA ALA A 203 -24.38 5.60 18.68
C ALA A 203 -24.21 6.98 18.01
N GLY A 204 -25.20 7.41 17.22
CA GLY A 204 -25.19 8.70 16.51
C GLY A 204 -24.29 8.74 15.26
N ILE A 205 -23.78 7.58 14.83
CA ILE A 205 -22.88 7.47 13.68
C ILE A 205 -23.50 6.57 12.62
N LYS A 206 -23.44 7.02 11.37
CA LYS A 206 -23.88 6.26 10.18
C LYS A 206 -22.71 6.08 9.22
N ARG A 207 -22.64 4.93 8.56
CA ARG A 207 -21.64 4.68 7.51
C ARG A 207 -22.03 5.45 6.25
N ASP A 208 -21.15 6.33 5.79
CA ASP A 208 -21.23 6.94 4.46
C ASP A 208 -19.86 6.88 3.77
N ASP A 209 -19.76 6.01 2.78
CA ASP A 209 -18.55 5.81 2.00
C ASP A 209 -18.38 6.86 0.89
N ARG A 210 -19.41 7.64 0.54
CA ARG A 210 -19.34 8.68 -0.51
C ARG A 210 -18.43 9.83 -0.10
N ILE A 211 -18.32 10.11 1.20
CA ILE A 211 -17.44 11.15 1.75
C ILE A 211 -15.97 10.92 1.35
N LYS A 212 -15.57 9.67 1.07
CA LYS A 212 -14.21 9.34 0.63
C LYS A 212 -13.83 9.97 -0.71
N PHE A 213 -14.79 10.29 -1.57
CA PHE A 213 -14.50 10.96 -2.84
C PHE A 213 -14.10 12.42 -2.66
N THR A 214 -14.38 13.01 -1.50
CA THR A 214 -13.96 14.37 -1.17
C THR A 214 -12.46 14.40 -0.92
N THR A 215 -11.75 15.21 -1.70
CA THR A 215 -10.30 15.41 -1.51
C THR A 215 -10.07 16.32 -0.31
N ARG A 216 -9.72 15.74 0.84
CA ARG A 216 -9.48 16.46 2.10
C ARG A 216 -8.30 15.92 2.90
N GLY A 217 -7.76 16.74 3.80
CA GLY A 217 -6.68 16.36 4.73
C GLY A 217 -5.49 15.72 4.03
N LEU A 218 -5.05 14.54 4.50
CA LEU A 218 -3.87 13.87 3.93
C LEU A 218 -4.06 13.36 2.49
N THR A 219 -5.30 13.18 2.02
CA THR A 219 -5.55 12.79 0.61
C THR A 219 -5.13 13.89 -0.38
N ARG A 220 -5.06 15.15 0.08
CA ARG A 220 -4.51 16.28 -0.70
C ARG A 220 -3.01 16.14 -0.96
N LEU A 221 -2.27 15.46 -0.07
CA LEU A 221 -0.84 15.22 -0.23
C LEU A 221 -0.57 14.04 -1.16
N THR A 222 -1.29 12.94 -0.96
CA THR A 222 -1.26 11.77 -1.84
C THR A 222 -2.59 11.04 -1.76
N ARG A 223 -3.02 10.43 -2.87
CA ARG A 223 -4.23 9.59 -2.92
C ARG A 223 -4.10 8.28 -2.13
N HIS A 224 -2.90 7.91 -1.71
CA HIS A 224 -2.60 6.70 -0.93
C HIS A 224 -2.05 7.03 0.47
N PRO A 225 -2.73 7.86 1.29
CA PRO A 225 -2.18 8.41 2.52
C PRO A 225 -1.97 7.37 3.63
N LEU A 226 -2.65 6.21 3.52
CA LEU A 226 -2.49 5.11 4.48
C LEU A 226 -1.31 4.20 4.14
N ILE A 227 -1.07 3.92 2.86
CA ILE A 227 -0.11 2.91 2.42
C ILE A 227 1.26 3.52 2.11
N LEU A 228 1.32 4.70 1.47
CA LEU A 228 2.62 5.28 1.10
C LEU A 228 3.53 5.69 2.27
N PRO A 229 3.05 5.99 3.50
CA PRO A 229 3.94 6.14 4.65
C PRO A 229 4.80 4.88 4.95
N VAL A 230 4.36 3.69 4.52
CA VAL A 230 5.14 2.45 4.64
C VAL A 230 6.47 2.54 3.89
N VAL A 231 6.55 3.35 2.83
CA VAL A 231 7.77 3.48 2.01
C VAL A 231 8.93 4.07 2.82
N PRO A 232 8.86 5.32 3.31
CA PRO A 232 9.90 5.88 4.17
C PRO A 232 10.05 5.12 5.49
N TRP A 233 8.97 4.57 6.06
CA TRP A 233 9.07 3.71 7.24
C TRP A 233 9.95 2.49 6.99
N GLY A 234 9.68 1.68 5.95
CA GLY A 234 10.43 0.45 5.70
C GLY A 234 11.92 0.70 5.42
N PHE A 235 12.27 1.78 4.73
CA PHE A 235 13.69 2.14 4.55
C PHE A 235 14.34 2.64 5.85
N ALA A 236 13.62 3.42 6.66
CA ALA A 236 14.12 3.88 7.95
C ALA A 236 14.30 2.70 8.93
N THR A 237 13.32 1.80 9.02
CA THR A 237 13.37 0.61 9.86
C THR A 237 14.45 -0.37 9.39
N ALA A 238 14.67 -0.55 8.08
CA ALA A 238 15.79 -1.34 7.58
C ALA A 238 17.15 -0.82 8.10
N TYR A 239 17.32 0.51 8.11
CA TYR A 239 18.52 1.14 8.65
C TYR A 239 18.61 0.97 10.18
N LEU A 240 17.52 1.25 10.90
CA LEU A 240 17.46 1.18 12.36
C LEU A 240 17.66 -0.25 12.89
N ALA A 241 17.17 -1.27 12.19
CA ALA A 241 17.24 -2.68 12.60
C ALA A 241 18.64 -3.30 12.52
N GLY A 242 19.61 -2.59 11.94
CA GLY A 242 20.99 -3.07 11.82
C GLY A 242 21.62 -2.83 10.45
N ASN A 243 20.85 -2.33 9.46
CA ASN A 243 21.36 -2.01 8.12
C ASN A 243 21.99 -3.24 7.42
N ARG A 244 21.46 -4.43 7.68
CA ARG A 244 21.92 -5.70 7.08
C ARG A 244 21.15 -6.00 5.79
N PRO A 245 21.67 -6.86 4.90
CA PRO A 245 20.96 -7.29 3.70
C PRO A 245 19.54 -7.79 3.99
N CYS A 246 19.37 -8.64 5.01
CA CYS A 246 18.06 -9.17 5.41
C CYS A 246 17.06 -8.07 5.83
N ASP A 247 17.52 -7.00 6.49
CA ASP A 247 16.69 -5.87 6.90
C ASP A 247 16.13 -5.13 5.67
N TYR A 248 16.97 -4.93 4.65
CA TYR A 248 16.53 -4.32 3.39
C TYR A 248 15.66 -5.23 2.53
N ILE A 249 15.91 -6.54 2.54
CA ILE A 249 15.08 -7.50 1.81
C ILE A 249 13.67 -7.48 2.39
N LEU A 250 13.52 -7.55 3.72
CA LEU A 250 12.20 -7.52 4.35
C LEU A 250 11.58 -6.11 4.27
N PHE A 251 12.14 -5.13 4.97
CA PHE A 251 11.50 -3.83 5.14
C PHE A 251 11.56 -2.98 3.85
N GLY A 252 12.70 -3.01 3.15
CA GLY A 252 12.82 -2.37 1.84
C GLY A 252 11.97 -3.07 0.77
N GLY A 253 11.86 -4.40 0.83
CA GLY A 253 10.93 -5.17 -0.03
C GLY A 253 9.47 -4.80 0.20
N LEU A 254 9.05 -4.60 1.47
CA LEU A 254 7.73 -4.09 1.81
C LEU A 254 7.51 -2.66 1.31
N SER A 255 8.51 -1.79 1.37
CA SER A 255 8.45 -0.44 0.77
C SER A 255 8.23 -0.51 -0.75
N LEU A 256 8.95 -1.37 -1.47
CA LEU A 256 8.77 -1.56 -2.91
C LEU A 256 7.39 -2.15 -3.24
N TYR A 257 6.93 -3.12 -2.44
CA TYR A 257 5.58 -3.65 -2.54
C TYR A 257 4.52 -2.56 -2.34
N ALA A 258 4.67 -1.67 -1.36
CA ALA A 258 3.73 -0.58 -1.13
C ALA A 258 3.63 0.35 -2.35
N ILE A 259 4.75 0.71 -2.99
CA ILE A 259 4.77 1.49 -4.23
C ILE A 259 4.05 0.75 -5.35
N ALA A 260 4.46 -0.50 -5.62
CA ALA A 260 3.92 -1.30 -6.72
C ALA A 260 2.43 -1.61 -6.54
N GLY A 261 2.00 -1.91 -5.32
CA GLY A 261 0.61 -2.18 -4.96
C GLY A 261 -0.28 -0.95 -5.16
N CYS A 262 0.13 0.21 -4.65
CA CYS A 262 -0.59 1.48 -4.88
C CYS A 262 -0.66 1.83 -6.38
N TYR A 263 0.42 1.60 -7.12
CA TYR A 263 0.45 1.86 -8.55
C TYR A 263 -0.47 0.91 -9.33
N ALA A 264 -0.48 -0.37 -8.99
CA ALA A 264 -1.39 -1.35 -9.57
C ALA A 264 -2.86 -1.01 -9.27
N GLN A 265 -3.16 -0.49 -8.07
CA GLN A 265 -4.50 0.03 -7.73
C GLN A 265 -4.90 1.20 -8.63
N ASP A 266 -4.01 2.18 -8.84
CA ASP A 266 -4.26 3.30 -9.73
C ASP A 266 -4.51 2.85 -11.18
N LEU A 267 -3.70 1.90 -11.69
CA LEU A 267 -3.86 1.37 -13.04
C LEU A 267 -5.24 0.71 -13.24
N ARG A 268 -5.74 -0.03 -12.25
CA ARG A 268 -7.06 -0.65 -12.33
C ARG A 268 -8.18 0.37 -12.40
N VAL A 269 -8.08 1.45 -11.63
CA VAL A 269 -9.03 2.57 -11.69
C VAL A 269 -8.98 3.23 -13.06
N ILE A 270 -7.78 3.51 -13.59
CA ILE A 270 -7.60 4.14 -14.90
C ILE A 270 -8.14 3.28 -16.03
N ARG A 271 -7.98 1.95 -15.94
CA ARG A 271 -8.48 0.99 -16.94
C ARG A 271 -9.95 0.63 -16.76
N GLU A 272 -10.61 1.19 -15.75
CA GLU A 272 -12.01 0.89 -15.43
C GLU A 272 -12.25 -0.62 -15.16
N GLU A 273 -11.22 -1.36 -14.72
CA GLU A 273 -11.23 -2.82 -14.46
C GLU A 273 -11.96 -3.21 -13.15
N GLY A 274 -12.92 -2.38 -12.74
CA GLY A 274 -13.77 -2.59 -11.56
C GLY A 274 -13.31 -1.93 -10.27
N SER A 275 -14.17 -2.04 -9.24
CA SER A 275 -14.01 -1.46 -7.91
C SER A 275 -12.64 -1.70 -7.27
N VAL A 276 -11.94 -0.62 -6.90
CA VAL A 276 -10.88 -0.65 -5.88
C VAL A 276 -11.50 -0.19 -4.55
N GLY A 277 -11.21 -0.82 -3.41
CA GLY A 277 -11.81 -0.41 -2.12
C GLY A 277 -13.22 -0.95 -1.85
N THR A 278 -13.91 -0.32 -0.89
CA THR A 278 -15.27 -0.71 -0.42
C THR A 278 -16.42 0.01 -1.13
N VAL A 279 -16.12 1.07 -1.88
CA VAL A 279 -17.15 2.03 -2.30
C VAL A 279 -17.87 1.61 -3.58
N PHE A 280 -17.16 1.03 -4.57
CA PHE A 280 -17.78 0.88 -5.88
C PHE A 280 -18.67 -0.38 -6.01
N GLN A 281 -19.90 -0.14 -6.44
CA GLN A 281 -20.79 -1.17 -6.95
C GLN A 281 -20.81 -1.07 -8.47
N THR A 282 -19.96 -1.85 -9.14
CA THR A 282 -19.75 -1.74 -10.60
C THR A 282 -20.85 -2.41 -11.44
N GLU A 283 -21.93 -2.91 -10.81
CA GLU A 283 -22.90 -3.80 -11.47
C GLU A 283 -24.35 -3.27 -11.52
N ALA A 284 -24.65 -2.10 -10.94
CA ALA A 284 -26.01 -1.50 -10.96
C ALA A 284 -26.08 -0.27 -11.88
N ARG A 285 -26.76 -0.44 -13.03
CA ARG A 285 -26.98 0.55 -14.10
C ARG A 285 -27.81 1.75 -13.61
N GLU A 286 -27.14 2.86 -13.29
CA GLU A 286 -27.52 4.29 -13.49
C GLU A 286 -26.75 5.20 -12.52
N GLU A 287 -26.65 4.82 -11.23
CA GLU A 287 -25.83 5.52 -10.22
C GLU A 287 -24.31 5.46 -10.53
N GLU A 288 -23.91 4.53 -11.40
CA GLU A 288 -22.55 4.34 -11.88
C GLU A 288 -21.95 5.60 -12.55
N SER A 289 -22.78 6.48 -13.11
CA SER A 289 -22.27 7.71 -13.74
C SER A 289 -21.73 8.71 -12.72
N GLU A 290 -22.35 8.80 -11.54
CA GLU A 290 -22.00 9.79 -10.53
C GLU A 290 -20.75 9.36 -9.76
N GLU A 291 -20.69 8.13 -9.26
CA GLU A 291 -19.51 7.63 -8.53
C GLU A 291 -18.24 7.65 -9.39
N ARG A 292 -18.37 7.31 -10.68
CA ARG A 292 -17.26 7.41 -11.63
C ARG A 292 -16.84 8.85 -11.87
N ALA A 293 -17.78 9.78 -11.97
CA ALA A 293 -17.47 11.21 -12.10
C ALA A 293 -16.76 11.73 -10.85
N GLN A 294 -17.24 11.38 -9.66
CA GLN A 294 -16.63 11.72 -8.38
C GLN A 294 -15.22 11.12 -8.24
N LEU A 295 -15.00 9.86 -8.63
CA LEU A 295 -13.68 9.24 -8.63
C LEU A 295 -12.72 9.92 -9.62
N ARG A 296 -13.19 10.24 -10.83
CA ARG A 296 -12.38 10.98 -11.81
C ARG A 296 -12.00 12.36 -11.27
N ALA A 297 -12.92 13.05 -10.60
CA ALA A 297 -12.64 14.32 -9.92
C ALA A 297 -11.60 14.15 -8.80
N PHE A 298 -11.72 13.10 -7.97
CA PHE A 298 -10.72 12.77 -6.96
C PHE A 298 -9.34 12.50 -7.58
N PHE A 299 -9.26 11.73 -8.67
CA PHE A 299 -8.01 11.46 -9.39
C PHE A 299 -7.41 12.71 -10.02
N ALA A 300 -8.25 13.62 -10.53
CA ALA A 300 -7.85 14.89 -11.09
C ALA A 300 -7.28 15.84 -10.02
N ASN A 301 -7.77 15.75 -8.79
CA ASN A 301 -7.38 16.64 -7.68
C ASN A 301 -6.21 16.12 -6.83
N THR A 302 -5.92 14.81 -6.86
CA THR A 302 -4.89 14.19 -6.03
C THR A 302 -3.67 13.72 -6.83
N SER A 303 -2.64 13.19 -6.18
CA SER A 303 -1.46 12.61 -6.87
C SER A 303 -1.06 11.29 -6.24
N PHE A 304 -0.43 10.40 -7.03
CA PHE A 304 0.27 9.23 -6.50
C PHE A 304 1.50 9.67 -5.69
N VAL A 305 2.38 10.46 -6.32
CA VAL A 305 3.59 11.00 -5.68
C VAL A 305 3.19 12.01 -4.59
N PRO A 306 3.67 11.85 -3.34
CA PRO A 306 3.40 12.81 -2.27
C PRO A 306 3.74 14.25 -2.65
N PHE A 307 2.90 15.20 -2.25
CA PHE A 307 2.99 16.65 -2.50
C PHE A 307 2.91 17.08 -3.96
N LYS A 308 2.96 16.18 -4.94
CA LYS A 308 2.92 16.57 -6.35
C LYS A 308 1.65 17.34 -6.72
N ALA A 309 0.49 17.01 -6.15
CA ALA A 309 -0.73 17.78 -6.40
C ALA A 309 -0.66 19.23 -5.88
N VAL A 310 0.08 19.46 -4.78
CA VAL A 310 0.33 20.79 -4.23
C VAL A 310 1.30 21.56 -5.13
N VAL A 311 2.39 20.91 -5.56
CA VAL A 311 3.38 21.49 -6.48
C VAL A 311 2.75 21.83 -7.83
N ASP A 312 1.84 20.99 -8.33
CA ASP A 312 1.09 21.22 -9.57
C ASP A 312 0.01 22.32 -9.41
N GLY A 313 -0.17 22.91 -8.21
CA GLY A 313 -1.19 23.94 -7.93
C GLY A 313 -2.63 23.43 -7.86
N ARG A 314 -2.84 22.11 -7.91
CA ARG A 314 -4.18 21.48 -7.83
C ARG A 314 -4.72 21.45 -6.40
N GLN A 315 -3.85 21.62 -5.40
CA GLN A 315 -4.17 21.61 -3.98
C GLN A 315 -3.42 22.74 -3.27
N SER A 316 -4.10 23.45 -2.36
CA SER A 316 -3.48 24.48 -1.52
C SER A 316 -2.80 23.86 -0.30
N LEU A 317 -1.61 24.34 0.07
CA LEU A 317 -0.94 23.94 1.31
C LEU A 317 -1.69 24.44 2.56
N ASP A 318 -2.38 25.58 2.46
CA ASP A 318 -3.21 26.12 3.55
C ASP A 318 -4.39 25.20 3.85
N ASP A 319 -5.07 24.67 2.81
CA ASP A 319 -6.14 23.68 2.98
C ASP A 319 -5.62 22.39 3.62
N VAL A 320 -4.45 21.91 3.19
CA VAL A 320 -3.79 20.75 3.80
C VAL A 320 -3.59 20.98 5.30
N ILE A 321 -2.99 22.12 5.68
CA ILE A 321 -2.68 22.41 7.09
C ILE A 321 -3.96 22.53 7.91
N ARG A 322 -5.04 23.11 7.38
CA ARG A 322 -6.31 23.25 8.11
C ARG A 322 -7.05 21.94 8.31
N GLU A 323 -6.95 21.03 7.36
CA GLU A 323 -7.74 19.79 7.34
C GLU A 323 -6.99 18.55 7.83
N VAL A 324 -5.67 18.64 8.03
CA VAL A 324 -4.90 17.55 8.63
C VAL A 324 -5.43 17.31 10.05
N PRO A 325 -5.78 16.06 10.41
CA PRO A 325 -6.19 15.72 11.77
C PRO A 325 -4.96 15.72 12.69
N TRP A 326 -4.51 16.92 13.08
CA TRP A 326 -3.24 17.15 13.78
C TRP A 326 -3.14 16.40 15.11
N LEU A 327 -4.24 16.32 15.86
CA LEU A 327 -4.26 15.59 17.12
C LEU A 327 -3.92 14.11 16.90
N GLN A 328 -4.58 13.48 15.93
CA GLN A 328 -4.37 12.10 15.54
C GLN A 328 -2.97 11.88 14.95
N PHE A 329 -2.47 12.85 14.17
CA PHE A 329 -1.11 12.81 13.64
C PHE A 329 -0.06 12.84 14.76
N VAL A 330 -0.21 13.75 15.74
CA VAL A 330 0.72 13.88 16.88
C VAL A 330 0.65 12.64 17.77
N LEU A 331 -0.55 12.21 18.18
CA LEU A 331 -0.73 11.01 18.98
C LEU A 331 -0.19 9.76 18.27
N GLY A 332 -0.50 9.64 16.97
CA GLY A 332 0.01 8.55 16.14
C GLY A 332 1.53 8.56 16.00
N THR A 333 2.15 9.74 15.96
CA THR A 333 3.62 9.88 15.94
C THR A 333 4.25 9.41 17.25
N ILE A 334 3.65 9.78 18.39
CA ILE A 334 4.12 9.34 19.72
C ILE A 334 3.98 7.82 19.85
N ILE A 335 2.81 7.27 19.53
CA ILE A 335 2.57 5.83 19.54
C ILE A 335 3.53 5.11 18.59
N GLY A 336 3.70 5.63 17.37
CA GLY A 336 4.64 5.12 16.38
C GLY A 336 6.06 5.03 16.89
N ARG A 337 6.54 6.08 17.57
CA ARG A 337 7.87 6.07 18.19
C ARG A 337 8.00 4.96 19.23
N LEU A 338 6.99 4.77 20.08
CA LEU A 338 7.01 3.72 21.11
C LEU A 338 6.99 2.34 20.48
N LEU A 339 6.18 2.12 19.44
CA LEU A 339 6.11 0.86 18.70
C LEU A 339 7.43 0.56 17.99
N GLU A 340 8.04 1.55 17.34
CA GLU A 340 9.32 1.39 16.65
C GLU A 340 10.44 1.01 17.65
N LEU A 341 10.54 1.69 18.78
CA LEU A 341 11.53 1.34 19.82
C LEU A 341 11.31 -0.07 20.39
N ARG A 342 10.05 -0.49 20.55
CA ARG A 342 9.72 -1.85 21.00
C ARG A 342 10.04 -2.90 19.95
N LEU A 343 9.77 -2.62 18.68
CA LEU A 343 10.16 -3.48 17.57
C LEU A 343 11.67 -3.65 17.53
N LEU A 344 12.44 -2.55 17.55
CA LEU A 344 13.90 -2.61 17.52
C LEU A 344 14.47 -3.39 18.71
N SER A 345 13.96 -3.14 19.92
CA SER A 345 14.34 -3.91 21.11
C SER A 345 14.02 -5.40 20.99
N LEU A 346 12.89 -5.76 20.38
CA LEU A 346 12.53 -7.16 20.13
C LEU A 346 13.47 -7.81 19.11
N LEU A 347 13.78 -7.11 18.02
CA LEU A 347 14.71 -7.59 16.99
C LEU A 347 16.13 -7.76 17.53
N GLU A 348 16.58 -6.83 18.36
CA GLU A 348 17.86 -6.93 19.07
C GLU A 348 17.89 -8.12 20.03
N SER A 349 16.81 -8.34 20.79
CA SER A 349 16.73 -9.50 21.71
C SER A 349 16.67 -10.84 20.99
N TRP A 350 16.23 -10.86 19.73
CA TRP A 350 16.13 -12.07 18.92
C TRP A 350 17.45 -12.44 18.25
N SER A 351 18.34 -11.46 18.02
CA SER A 351 19.63 -11.67 17.37
C SER A 351 20.76 -12.10 18.33
N VAL A 352 20.46 -12.17 19.64
CA VAL A 352 21.32 -12.73 20.69
C VAL A 352 21.08 -14.22 20.80
#